data_AF-A0A062V963-F1
#
_entry.id   AF-A0A062V963-F1
#
_cell.length_a   1.000
_cell.length_b   1.000
_cell.length_c   1.000
_cell.angle_alpha   90.00
_cell.angle_beta   90.00
_cell.angle_gamma   90.00
#
_symmetry.space_group_name_H-M   'P 1'
#
loop_
_entity.id
_entity.type
_entity.pdbx_description
1 polymer ?
#
loop_
_entity_poly.entity_id
_entity_poly.type
_entity_poly.pdbx_seq_one_letter_code
_entity_poly.pdbx_strand_id
1 'polypeptide(L)' 'MRLTDELITTDIAAYLTRQEEKSLLRFITCGSVDDGKSTLIGRLLYDSKMIFEDQLAALVNRAGFAG' A
#
# COMPACT_ATOMS: atom_id res chain seq x y z
N MET A 1 -8.00 -15.20 -5.53
CA MET A 1 -6.94 -15.75 -4.67
C MET A 1 -5.79 -14.77 -4.67
N ARG A 2 -5.73 -13.86 -3.69
CA ARG A 2 -4.70 -12.82 -3.60
C ARG A 2 -3.48 -13.45 -2.91
N LEU A 3 -2.41 -13.66 -3.66
CA LEU A 3 -1.14 -14.26 -3.18
C LEU A 3 -0.53 -13.51 -2.00
N THR A 4 -0.87 -12.23 -1.83
CA THR A 4 -0.45 -11.40 -0.70
C THR A 4 -1.10 -11.84 0.62
N ASP A 5 -2.36 -12.24 0.58
CA ASP A 5 -3.12 -12.58 1.79
C ASP A 5 -2.58 -13.88 2.41
N GLU A 6 -2.24 -14.89 1.60
CA GLU A 6 -1.64 -16.15 2.09
C GLU A 6 -0.24 -15.99 2.68
N LEU A 7 0.55 -15.00 2.22
CA LEU A 7 1.89 -14.74 2.76
C LEU A 7 1.81 -14.06 4.13
N ILE A 8 0.88 -13.13 4.31
CA ILE A 8 0.65 -12.43 5.58
C ILE A 8 0.21 -13.40 6.68
N THR A 9 -0.58 -14.43 6.33
CA THR A 9 -1.08 -15.40 7.30
C THR A 9 -0.05 -16.41 7.77
N THR A 10 0.96 -16.68 6.95
CA THR A 10 1.86 -17.82 7.11
C THR A 10 3.27 -17.40 7.53
N ASP A 11 3.75 -16.24 7.07
CA ASP A 11 5.08 -15.73 7.41
C ASP A 11 5.15 -14.19 7.33
N ILE A 12 4.85 -13.56 8.45
CA ILE A 12 4.89 -12.09 8.62
C ILE A 12 6.32 -11.56 8.43
N ALA A 13 7.35 -12.32 8.81
CA ALA A 13 8.74 -11.89 8.67
C ALA A 13 9.16 -11.82 7.19
N ALA A 14 8.84 -12.85 6.40
CA ALA A 14 9.10 -12.84 4.96
C ALA A 14 8.29 -11.76 4.21
N TYR A 15 7.10 -11.41 4.72
CA TYR A 15 6.32 -10.29 4.20
C TYR A 15 6.99 -8.94 4.48
N LEU A 16 7.47 -8.70 5.72
CA LEU A 16 8.16 -7.48 6.11
C LEU A 16 9.45 -7.28 5.32
N THR A 17 10.28 -8.32 5.17
CA THR A 17 11.51 -8.27 4.37
C THR A 17 11.23 -7.90 2.90
N ARG A 18 10.19 -8.46 2.28
CA ARG A 18 9.79 -8.10 0.90
C ARG A 18 9.27 -6.66 0.78
N GLN A 19 8.69 -6.13 1.85
CA GLN A 19 8.25 -4.73 1.93
C GLN A 19 9.46 -3.79 1.98
N GLU A 20 10.46 -4.14 2.78
CA GLU A 20 11.72 -3.39 2.90
C GLU A 20 12.53 -3.37 1.60
N GLU A 21 12.44 -4.43 0.78
CA GLU A 21 13.12 -4.54 -0.51
C GLU A 21 12.45 -3.77 -1.67
N LYS A 22 11.33 -3.08 -1.43
CA LYS A 22 10.66 -2.32 -2.50
C LYS A 22 11.52 -1.13 -2.95
N SER A 23 11.87 -1.13 -4.24
CA SER A 23 12.59 -0.02 -4.85
C SER A 23 11.74 1.25 -4.87
N LEU A 24 12.35 2.39 -4.53
CA LEU A 24 11.69 3.69 -4.57
C LEU A 24 11.50 4.16 -6.03
N LEU A 25 10.25 4.40 -6.42
CA LEU A 25 9.89 4.94 -7.74
C LEU A 25 9.81 6.47 -7.68
N ARG A 26 10.60 7.16 -8.51
CA ARG A 26 10.47 8.60 -8.77
C ARG A 26 9.91 8.80 -10.17
N PHE A 27 8.75 9.44 -10.27
CA PHE A 27 8.16 9.82 -11.55
C PHE A 27 7.63 11.25 -11.48
N ILE A 28 7.44 11.86 -12.64
CA ILE A 28 6.91 13.21 -12.80
C ILE A 28 5.73 13.15 -13.77
N THR A 29 4.73 14.01 -13.55
CA THR A 29 3.60 14.18 -14.48
C THR A 29 3.78 15.47 -15.28
N CYS A 30 3.74 15.41 -16.61
CA CYS A 30 3.76 16.58 -17.49
C CYS A 30 2.51 16.61 -18.40
N GLY A 31 2.11 17.79 -18.87
CA GLY A 31 0.85 18.00 -19.62
C GLY A 31 0.26 19.40 -19.39
N SER A 32 -0.80 19.75 -20.11
CA SER A 32 -1.59 20.97 -19.95
C SER A 32 -2.23 21.05 -18.56
N VAL A 33 -2.51 22.26 -18.07
CA VAL A 33 -3.19 22.48 -16.77
C VAL A 33 -4.53 21.72 -16.74
N ASP A 34 -5.22 21.66 -17.88
CA ASP A 34 -6.53 21.00 -18.03
C ASP A 34 -6.45 19.45 -18.03
N ASP A 35 -5.26 18.87 -18.20
CA ASP A 35 -5.07 17.41 -18.25
C ASP A 35 -5.19 16.74 -16.87
N GLY A 36 -5.56 17.50 -15.84
CA GLY A 36 -5.87 16.93 -14.52
C GLY A 36 -4.66 16.29 -13.82
N LYS A 37 -3.43 16.74 -14.10
CA LYS A 37 -2.19 16.21 -13.49
C LYS A 37 -2.29 16.12 -11.95
N SER A 38 -2.82 17.16 -11.32
CA SER A 38 -3.02 17.21 -9.86
C SER A 38 -4.10 16.23 -9.40
N THR A 39 -5.15 16.01 -10.21
CA THR A 39 -6.20 15.03 -9.95
C THR A 39 -5.66 13.60 -10.02
N LEU A 40 -4.81 13.30 -11.00
CA LEU A 40 -4.15 12.00 -11.14
C LEU A 40 -3.23 11.71 -9.94
N ILE A 41 -2.37 12.66 -9.56
CA ILE A 41 -1.51 12.53 -8.38
C ILE A 41 -2.37 12.37 -7.12
N GLY A 42 -3.43 13.18 -6.97
CA GLY A 42 -4.35 13.11 -5.84
C GLY A 42 -5.03 11.74 -5.74
N ARG A 43 -5.47 11.16 -6.86
CA ARG A 43 -6.10 9.84 -6.90
C ARG A 43 -5.10 8.73 -6.57
N LEU A 44 -3.88 8.79 -7.10
CA LEU A 44 -2.81 7.84 -6.77
C LEU A 44 -2.46 7.87 -5.29
N LEU A 45 -2.36 9.07 -4.69
CA LEU A 45 -2.11 9.23 -3.26
C LEU A 45 -3.29 8.72 -2.41
N TYR A 46 -4.52 8.96 -2.84
CA TYR A 46 -5.72 8.46 -2.17
C TYR A 46 -5.81 6.92 -2.21
N ASP A 47 -5.67 6.32 -3.40
CA ASP A 47 -5.75 4.87 -3.58
C ASP A 47 -4.58 4.12 -2.89
N SER A 48 -3.38 4.73 -2.86
CA SER A 48 -2.21 4.14 -2.20
C SER A 48 -2.26 4.21 -0.67
N LYS A 49 -3.00 5.16 -0.09
CA LYS A 49 -3.12 5.31 1.37
C LYS A 49 -4.17 4.42 2.01
N MET A 50 -5.25 4.07 1.29
CA MET A 50 -6.25 3.14 1.84
C MET A 50 -5.74 1.70 1.96
N ILE A 51 -4.87 1.26 1.05
CA ILE A 51 -4.25 -0.07 1.13
C ILE A 51 -3.33 -0.18 2.36
N PHE A 52 -2.75 0.91 2.85
CA PHE A 52 -1.87 0.86 4.02
C PHE A 52 -2.66 0.80 5.34
N GLU A 53 -3.72 1.59 5.48
CA GLU A 53 -4.55 1.61 6.70
C GLU A 53 -5.38 0.32 6.85
N ASP A 54 -5.98 -0.18 5.78
CA ASP A 54 -6.78 -1.42 5.83
C ASP A 54 -5.91 -2.64 6.15
N GLN A 55 -4.70 -2.70 5.59
CA GLN A 55 -3.75 -3.78 5.87
C GLN A 55 -3.21 -3.69 7.31
N LEU A 56 -2.93 -2.48 7.81
CA LEU A 56 -2.51 -2.28 9.19
C LEU A 56 -3.64 -2.65 10.17
N ALA A 57 -4.88 -2.22 9.91
CA ALA A 57 -6.04 -2.55 10.73
C ALA A 57 -6.36 -4.05 10.72
N ALA A 58 -6.20 -4.71 9.57
CA ALA A 58 -6.32 -6.16 9.46
C ALA A 58 -5.22 -6.88 10.25
N LEU A 59 -3.98 -6.38 10.23
CA LEU A 59 -2.88 -6.90 11.05
C LEU A 59 -3.11 -6.70 12.55
N VAL A 60 -3.59 -5.52 12.98
CA VAL A 60 -3.90 -5.22 14.39
C VAL A 60 -5.02 -6.12 14.91
N ASN A 61 -6.11 -6.27 14.14
CA ASN A 61 -7.22 -7.15 14.50
C ASN A 61 -6.80 -8.63 14.49
N ARG A 62 -5.97 -9.06 13.53
CA ARG A 62 -5.50 -10.45 13.43
C ARG A 62 -4.45 -10.81 14.47
N ALA A 63 -3.62 -9.86 14.89
CA ALA A 63 -2.59 -10.05 15.91
C ALA A 63 -3.16 -10.09 17.35
N GLY A 64 -4.47 -9.90 17.54
CA GLY A 64 -5.11 -10.08 18.85
C GLY A 64 -4.67 -9.07 19.91
N PHE A 65 -4.19 -7.88 19.52
CA PHE A 65 -4.11 -6.74 20.43
C PHE A 65 -5.50 -6.12 20.62
N ALA A 66 -6.45 -6.94 21.09
CA ALA A 66 -7.67 -6.47 21.70
C ALA A 66 -7.37 -6.33 23.20
N GLY A 67 -7.31 -5.08 23.67
CA GLY A 67 -7.80 -4.81 25.01
C GLY A 67 -9.30 -5.06 25.09
#